data_AF-A0A662UK63-F1
#
_entry.id   AF-A0A662UK63-F1
#
_cell.length_a   1.000
_cell.length_b   1.000
_cell.length_c   1.000
_cell.angle_alpha   90.00
_cell.angle_beta   90.00
_cell.angle_gamma   90.00
#
_symmetry.space_group_name_H-M   'P 1'
#
loop_
_entity.id
_entity.type
_entity.pdbx_description
1 polymer ?
#
loop_
_entity_poly.entity_id
_entity_poly.type
_entity_poly.pdbx_seq_one_letter_code
_entity_poly.pdbx_strand_id
1 'polypeptide(L)'
;MRYALLNLVACPMCKHFPLELYVFETREDVKTYNVSKPFCDFYCGYLRKNVRDLEEEPPCEECLKKEIVAGVLYCPHCGRWYPIINGVPLMYPDDKRKHPRVAKREKEFILKYKDMFPEKLRSKITF
;
A
#
# COMPACT_ATOMS: atom_id res chain seq x y z
N MET A 1 7.91 2.21 0.89
CA MET A 1 7.03 2.20 -0.31
C MET A 1 6.52 3.61 -0.57
N ARG A 2 6.53 4.13 -1.80
CA ARG A 2 5.93 5.45 -2.09
C ARG A 2 4.48 5.30 -2.56
N TYR A 3 3.66 6.31 -2.32
CA TYR A 3 2.27 6.35 -2.81
C TYR A 3 2.18 6.20 -4.32
N ALA A 4 3.14 6.76 -5.07
CA ALA A 4 3.21 6.64 -6.53
C ALA A 4 3.26 5.19 -7.03
N LEU A 5 3.70 4.23 -6.22
CA LEU A 5 3.70 2.81 -6.62
C LEU A 5 2.27 2.26 -6.83
N LEU A 6 1.26 2.80 -6.14
CA LEU A 6 -0.14 2.41 -6.31
C LEU A 6 -0.69 2.70 -7.69
N ASN A 7 -0.02 3.54 -8.48
CA ASN A 7 -0.35 3.77 -9.87
C ASN A 7 -0.10 2.52 -10.74
N LEU A 8 0.81 1.62 -10.31
CA LEU A 8 1.28 0.48 -11.10
C LEU A 8 0.88 -0.89 -10.53
N VAL A 9 0.61 -0.94 -9.23
CA VAL A 9 0.43 -2.22 -8.52
C VAL A 9 -1.03 -2.65 -8.50
N ALA A 10 -1.29 -3.81 -9.08
CA ALA A 10 -2.57 -4.51 -9.02
C ALA A 10 -2.49 -5.75 -8.10
N CYS A 11 -3.64 -6.31 -7.74
CA CYS A 11 -3.69 -7.57 -7.00
C CYS A 11 -2.99 -8.71 -7.81
N PRO A 12 -2.01 -9.42 -7.25
CA PRO A 12 -1.32 -10.49 -7.97
C PRO A 12 -2.24 -11.65 -8.32
N MET A 13 -3.31 -11.85 -7.53
CA MET A 13 -4.22 -13.00 -7.63
C MET A 13 -5.36 -12.79 -8.62
N CYS A 14 -5.97 -11.60 -8.65
CA CYS A 14 -7.14 -11.34 -9.51
C CYS A 14 -6.96 -10.15 -10.47
N LYS A 15 -5.78 -9.52 -10.48
CA LYS A 15 -5.43 -8.37 -11.32
C LYS A 15 -6.29 -7.11 -11.12
N HIS A 16 -7.15 -7.10 -10.10
CA HIS A 16 -7.94 -5.93 -9.76
C HIS A 16 -7.06 -4.74 -9.36
N PHE A 17 -7.48 -3.57 -9.84
CA PHE A 17 -6.88 -2.28 -9.63
C PHE A 17 -8.00 -1.23 -9.52
N PRO A 18 -7.89 -0.22 -8.66
CA PRO A 18 -6.79 0.04 -7.71
C PRO A 18 -6.87 -0.83 -6.45
N LEU A 19 -5.74 -0.94 -5.73
CA LEU A 19 -5.72 -1.48 -4.36
C LEU A 19 -5.99 -0.36 -3.35
N GLU A 20 -6.72 -0.68 -2.29
CA GLU A 20 -6.88 0.22 -1.15
C GLU A 20 -5.64 0.17 -0.26
N LEU A 21 -5.20 1.32 0.24
CA LEU A 21 -4.03 1.45 1.11
C LEU A 21 -4.44 1.91 2.51
N TYR A 22 -4.00 1.15 3.51
CA TYR A 22 -4.06 1.51 4.92
C TYR A 22 -2.65 1.79 5.40
N VAL A 23 -2.38 3.00 5.89
CA VAL A 23 -1.04 3.42 6.29
C VAL A 23 -0.95 3.36 7.81
N PHE A 24 0.07 2.70 8.32
CA PHE A 24 0.32 2.56 9.75
C PHE A 24 1.52 3.39 10.20
N GLU A 25 2.54 3.51 9.34
CA GLU A 25 3.75 4.26 9.65
C GLU A 25 4.30 4.89 8.38
N THR A 26 4.66 6.17 8.47
CA THR A 26 5.33 6.91 7.39
C THR A 26 6.62 7.52 7.88
N ARG A 27 7.56 7.68 6.97
CA ARG A 27 8.78 8.46 7.14
C ARG A 27 8.87 9.49 6.02
N GLU A 28 9.43 10.65 6.31
CA GLU A 28 9.72 11.65 5.28
C GLU A 28 11.16 11.52 4.81
N ASP A 29 11.34 11.59 3.50
CA ASP A 29 12.64 11.68 2.83
C ASP A 29 13.09 13.15 2.85
N VAL A 30 14.37 13.38 3.13
CA VAL A 30 14.98 14.72 3.16
C VAL A 30 15.24 15.28 1.77
N LYS A 31 15.05 14.48 0.72
CA LYS A 31 15.30 14.89 -0.67
C LYS A 31 14.25 15.86 -1.20
N THR A 32 14.70 16.76 -2.07
CA THR A 32 13.84 17.61 -2.89
C THR A 32 13.52 16.90 -4.20
N TYR A 33 12.26 17.01 -4.64
CA TYR A 33 11.78 16.44 -5.90
C TYR A 33 11.26 17.58 -6.77
N ASN A 34 11.72 17.64 -8.02
CA ASN A 34 11.18 18.51 -9.06
C ASN A 34 10.69 17.60 -10.19
N VAL A 35 9.38 17.51 -10.37
CA VAL A 35 8.75 16.59 -11.33
C VAL A 35 7.62 17.29 -12.07
N SER A 36 7.35 16.84 -13.31
CA SER A 36 6.12 17.21 -14.00
C SER A 36 4.91 16.69 -13.22
N LYS A 37 3.86 17.50 -13.13
CA LYS A 37 2.63 17.19 -12.43
C LYS A 37 1.49 17.06 -13.45
N PRO A 38 0.63 16.04 -13.34
CA PRO A 38 0.70 14.92 -12.41
C PRO A 38 1.90 13.99 -12.69
N PHE A 39 2.57 13.51 -11.65
CA PHE A 39 3.67 12.54 -11.78
C PHE A 39 3.17 11.14 -12.18
N CYS A 40 1.97 10.77 -11.72
CA CYS A 40 1.34 9.51 -12.08
C CYS A 40 0.58 9.67 -13.41
N ASP A 41 0.50 8.60 -14.20
CA ASP A 41 -0.18 8.59 -15.50
C ASP A 41 -1.66 8.14 -15.41
N PHE A 42 -1.99 7.22 -14.48
CA PHE A 42 -3.34 6.64 -14.39
C PHE A 42 -4.05 6.89 -13.06
N TYR A 43 -3.40 6.62 -11.93
CA TYR A 43 -4.01 6.72 -10.60
C TYR A 43 -3.08 7.40 -9.59
N CYS A 44 -3.57 8.46 -8.94
CA CYS A 44 -2.86 9.11 -7.87
C CYS A 44 -3.07 8.36 -6.55
N GLY A 45 -2.09 7.54 -6.15
CA GLY A 45 -2.15 6.80 -4.88
C GLY A 45 -2.22 7.67 -3.63
N TYR A 46 -1.73 8.91 -3.70
CA TYR A 46 -1.75 9.87 -2.59
C TYR A 46 -3.15 10.45 -2.37
N LEU A 47 -3.78 10.93 -3.44
CA LEU A 47 -5.14 11.49 -3.40
C LEU A 47 -6.25 10.42 -3.54
N ARG A 48 -5.89 9.18 -3.87
CA ARG A 48 -6.79 8.04 -4.08
C ARG A 48 -7.86 8.28 -5.16
N LYS A 49 -7.43 8.84 -6.29
CA LYS A 49 -8.30 9.18 -7.44
C LYS A 49 -7.60 8.84 -8.76
N ASN A 50 -8.37 8.59 -9.81
CA ASN A 50 -7.78 8.52 -11.15
C ASN A 50 -7.25 9.90 -11.54
N VAL A 51 -6.13 9.92 -12.26
CA VAL A 51 -5.46 11.17 -12.67
C VAL A 51 -6.37 12.02 -13.55
N ARG A 52 -7.17 11.40 -14.42
CA ARG A 52 -8.16 12.07 -15.27
C ARG A 52 -9.30 12.75 -14.49
N ASP A 53 -9.53 12.35 -13.24
CA ASP A 53 -10.61 12.85 -12.39
C ASP A 53 -10.09 13.91 -11.39
N LEU A 54 -8.84 14.41 -11.57
CA LEU A 54 -8.27 15.46 -10.75
C LEU A 54 -8.72 16.84 -11.24
N GLU A 55 -9.29 17.63 -10.33
CA GLU A 55 -9.71 19.01 -10.59
C GLU A 55 -8.54 20.01 -10.44
N GLU A 56 -7.53 19.65 -9.64
CA GLU A 56 -6.41 20.50 -9.29
C GLU A 56 -5.07 19.77 -9.51
N GLU A 57 -3.99 20.54 -9.65
CA GLU A 57 -2.64 19.99 -9.74
C GLU A 57 -2.27 19.24 -8.44
N PRO A 58 -1.86 17.95 -8.51
CA PRO A 58 -1.56 17.18 -7.32
C PRO A 58 -0.23 17.61 -6.67
N PRO A 59 -0.12 17.52 -5.32
CA PRO A 59 1.10 17.87 -4.58
C PRO A 59 2.17 16.77 -4.71
N CYS A 60 2.63 16.49 -5.94
CA CYS A 60 3.52 15.37 -6.22
C CYS A 60 4.87 15.45 -5.47
N GLU A 61 5.37 16.65 -5.24
CA GLU A 61 6.65 16.85 -4.54
C GLU A 61 6.54 16.44 -3.07
N GLU A 62 5.43 16.77 -2.40
CA GLU A 62 5.14 16.32 -1.04
C GLU A 62 4.89 14.80 -1.02
N CYS A 63 4.07 14.31 -1.95
CA CYS A 63 3.79 12.87 -2.10
C CYS A 63 5.08 12.04 -2.25
N LEU A 64 6.05 12.51 -3.04
CA LEU A 64 7.31 11.80 -3.29
C LEU A 64 8.27 11.80 -2.09
N LYS A 65 8.11 12.75 -1.16
CA LYS A 65 8.84 12.74 0.13
C LYS A 65 8.29 11.72 1.10
N LYS A 66 7.02 11.33 1.00
CA LYS A 66 6.40 10.40 1.95
C LYS A 66 6.70 8.95 1.58
N GLU A 67 7.44 8.28 2.45
CA GLU A 67 7.66 6.84 2.41
C GLU A 67 6.74 6.13 3.42
N ILE A 68 5.90 5.25 2.92
CA ILE A 68 5.12 4.32 3.73
C ILE A 68 6.07 3.21 4.20
N VAL A 69 6.33 3.16 5.50
CA VAL A 69 7.20 2.18 6.16
C VAL A 69 6.40 0.95 6.56
N ALA A 70 5.20 1.16 7.09
CA ALA A 70 4.27 0.10 7.46
C ALA A 70 2.85 0.42 7.02
N GLY A 71 2.12 -0.60 6.60
CA GLY A 71 0.75 -0.47 6.13
C GLY A 71 0.24 -1.75 5.50
N VAL A 72 -0.95 -1.69 4.92
CA VAL A 72 -1.61 -2.82 4.27
C VAL A 72 -2.18 -2.38 2.93
N LEU A 73 -1.92 -3.18 1.90
CA LEU A 73 -2.66 -3.12 0.64
C LEU A 73 -3.83 -4.10 0.72
N TYR A 74 -5.04 -3.65 0.41
CA TYR A 74 -6.24 -4.46 0.37
C TYR A 74 -6.84 -4.48 -1.02
N CYS A 75 -7.21 -5.67 -1.50
CA CYS A 75 -7.93 -5.83 -2.75
C CYS A 75 -9.44 -5.87 -2.45
N PRO A 76 -10.22 -4.87 -2.87
CA PRO A 76 -11.67 -4.87 -2.62
C PRO A 76 -12.40 -5.95 -3.43
N HIS A 77 -11.84 -6.40 -4.56
CA HIS A 77 -12.45 -7.43 -5.40
C HIS A 77 -12.34 -8.85 -4.83
N CYS A 78 -11.13 -9.33 -4.52
CA CYS A 78 -10.95 -10.71 -4.01
C CYS A 78 -10.78 -10.79 -2.49
N GLY A 79 -10.78 -9.65 -1.80
CA GLY A 79 -10.73 -9.58 -0.35
C GLY A 79 -9.39 -9.94 0.29
N ARG A 80 -8.33 -10.14 -0.50
CA ARG A 80 -6.96 -10.38 0.00
C ARG A 80 -6.30 -9.09 0.47
N TRP A 81 -5.36 -9.25 1.38
CA TRP A 81 -4.55 -8.17 1.90
C TRP A 81 -3.08 -8.56 1.90
N TYR A 82 -2.20 -7.55 1.81
CA TYR A 82 -0.75 -7.70 1.72
C TYR A 82 -0.08 -6.71 2.66
N PRO A 83 0.77 -7.14 3.61
CA PRO A 83 1.48 -6.24 4.50
C PRO A 83 2.59 -5.49 3.76
N ILE A 84 2.78 -4.22 4.11
CA ILE A 84 3.95 -3.42 3.79
C ILE A 84 4.84 -3.46 5.03
N ILE A 85 6.02 -4.06 4.91
CA ILE A 85 6.98 -4.20 6.02
C ILE A 85 8.29 -3.54 5.60
N ASN A 86 8.77 -2.57 6.39
CA ASN A 86 9.98 -1.79 6.10
C ASN A 86 9.96 -1.19 4.69
N GLY A 87 8.79 -0.71 4.29
CA GLY A 87 8.56 -0.12 2.98
C GLY A 87 8.48 -1.09 1.81
N VAL A 88 8.46 -2.41 2.05
CA VAL A 88 8.34 -3.44 1.02
C VAL A 88 6.95 -4.09 1.07
N PRO A 89 6.11 -3.98 0.03
CA PRO A 89 4.84 -4.71 -0.04
C PRO A 89 5.09 -6.20 -0.30
N LEU A 90 4.72 -7.05 0.66
CA LEU A 90 4.87 -8.50 0.58
C LEU A 90 3.63 -9.14 -0.05
N MET A 91 3.60 -9.14 -1.40
CA MET A 91 2.45 -9.57 -2.19
C MET A 91 2.52 -11.05 -2.58
N TYR A 92 2.80 -11.91 -1.61
CA TYR A 92 2.92 -13.35 -1.84
C TYR A 92 1.57 -13.99 -2.22
N PRO A 93 1.57 -14.95 -3.17
CA PRO A 93 0.45 -15.85 -3.36
C PRO A 93 0.18 -16.71 -2.12
N ASP A 94 -1.04 -17.25 -2.00
CA ASP A 94 -1.51 -17.93 -0.80
C ASP A 94 -0.68 -19.18 -0.44
N ASP A 95 -0.19 -19.93 -1.44
CA ASP A 95 0.67 -21.10 -1.23
C ASP A 95 2.03 -20.71 -0.65
N LYS A 96 2.57 -19.55 -1.03
CA LYS A 96 3.86 -19.04 -0.55
C LYS A 96 3.77 -18.38 0.83
N ARG A 97 2.60 -17.88 1.24
CA ARG A 97 2.38 -17.33 2.59
C ARG A 97 2.58 -18.38 3.70
N LYS A 98 2.35 -19.67 3.40
CA LYS A 98 2.56 -20.79 4.31
C LYS A 98 4.04 -21.06 4.64
N HIS A 99 4.97 -20.52 3.84
CA HIS A 99 6.40 -20.70 4.11
C HIS A 99 6.74 -20.15 5.52
N PRO A 100 7.40 -20.91 6.41
CA PRO A 100 7.59 -20.53 7.82
C PRO A 100 8.17 -19.12 8.04
N ARG A 101 9.17 -18.73 7.23
CA ARG A 101 9.75 -17.37 7.28
C ARG A 101 8.75 -16.26 6.93
N VAL A 102 7.83 -16.51 5.99
CA VAL A 102 6.81 -15.54 5.57
C VAL A 102 5.74 -15.45 6.64
N ALA A 103 5.19 -16.58 7.07
CA ALA A 103 4.19 -16.67 8.12
C ALA A 103 4.65 -16.03 9.43
N LYS A 104 5.92 -16.25 9.83
CA LYS A 104 6.52 -15.63 11.02
C LYS A 104 6.53 -14.10 10.92
N ARG A 105 7.07 -13.54 9.82
CA ARG A 105 7.13 -12.09 9.60
C ARG A 105 5.75 -11.46 9.56
N GLU A 106 4.79 -12.13 8.93
CA GLU A 106 3.41 -11.65 8.85
C GLU A 106 2.73 -11.66 10.22
N LYS A 107 2.93 -12.71 11.02
CA LYS A 107 2.43 -12.78 12.40
C LYS A 107 3.02 -11.67 13.27
N GLU A 108 4.33 -11.44 13.20
CA GLU A 108 4.99 -10.34 13.91
C GLU A 108 4.42 -8.97 13.51
N PHE A 109 4.17 -8.76 12.21
CA PHE A 109 3.53 -7.55 11.71
C PHE A 109 2.11 -7.35 12.24
N ILE A 110 1.29 -8.42 12.19
CA ILE A 110 -0.08 -8.41 12.71
C ILE A 110 -0.09 -8.05 14.21
N LEU A 111 0.79 -8.68 15.00
CA LEU A 111 0.88 -8.41 16.44
C LEU A 111 1.30 -6.96 16.72
N LYS A 112 2.27 -6.43 15.97
CA LYS A 112 2.76 -5.07 16.15
C LYS A 112 1.71 -3.99 15.83
N TYR A 113 0.91 -4.20 14.79
CA TYR A 113 -0.04 -3.18 14.27
C TYR A 113 -1.52 -3.55 14.47
N LYS A 114 -1.83 -4.53 15.32
CA LYS A 114 -3.17 -5.10 15.53
C LYS A 114 -4.28 -4.05 15.61
N ASP A 115 -4.07 -3.00 16.40
CA ASP A 115 -5.11 -1.99 16.68
C ASP A 115 -5.31 -1.02 15.51
N MET A 116 -4.32 -0.89 14.63
CA MET A 116 -4.34 -0.02 13.45
C MET A 116 -5.04 -0.66 12.25
N PHE A 117 -5.29 -1.97 12.26
CA PHE A 117 -6.00 -2.63 11.17
C PHE A 117 -7.45 -2.14 11.09
N PRO A 118 -7.95 -1.83 9.88
CA PRO A 118 -9.35 -1.44 9.69
C PRO A 118 -10.28 -2.60 10.04
N GLU A 119 -11.48 -2.29 10.54
CA GLU A 119 -12.43 -3.29 11.05
C GLU A 119 -12.72 -4.42 10.05
N LYS A 120 -12.90 -4.08 8.78
CA LYS A 120 -13.17 -5.06 7.70
C LYS A 120 -12.05 -6.07 7.45
N LEU A 121 -10.84 -5.80 7.95
CA LEU A 121 -9.71 -6.73 7.88
C LEU A 121 -9.52 -7.52 9.18
N ARG A 122 -10.02 -7.05 10.32
CA ARG A 122 -9.83 -7.73 11.62
C ARG A 122 -10.40 -9.15 11.61
N SER A 123 -11.52 -9.39 10.92
CA SER A 123 -12.11 -10.73 10.76
C SER A 123 -11.32 -11.67 9.85
N LYS A 124 -10.42 -11.13 9.01
CA LYS A 124 -9.60 -11.88 8.04
C LYS A 124 -8.19 -12.17 8.54
N ILE A 125 -7.88 -11.72 9.75
CA ILE A 125 -6.55 -11.84 10.36
C ILE A 125 -6.70 -12.77 11.55
N THR A 126 -6.07 -13.93 11.46
CA THR A 126 -6.02 -14.88 12.57
C THR A 126 -4.90 -14.46 13.53
N PHE A 127 -5.24 -14.25 14.80
CA PHE A 127 -4.30 -13.92 15.87
C PHE A 127 -3.70 -15.18 16.49
#